data_AF-R7U6Y1-F1
#
_entry.id   AF-R7U6Y1-F1
#
_cell.length_a   1.000
_cell.length_b   1.000
_cell.length_c   1.000
_cell.angle_alpha   90.00
_cell.angle_beta   90.00
_cell.angle_gamma   90.00
#
_symmetry.space_group_name_H-M   'P 1'
#
loop_
_entity.id
_entity.type
_entity.pdbx_description
1 polymer ?
#
loop_
_entity_poly.entity_id
_entity_poly.type
_entity_poly.pdbx_seq_one_letter_code
_entity_poly.pdbx_strand_id
1 'polypeptide(L)'
;IRGHSVTWGKEAKIVDWLKSKPADQITPNVHRRCDYLAEHYGDRCEYLGLIILTGFIVSFARFKHWDVNNEAMHGHWYEDNTGNWQFTPDLIRYCHSVNKAPKYFTNDFNVISNGVFTAFYQKEVLDYVKAGVPVNGMGIQSHLTKDLDMERIKFRLDFLATAGVPLWITEFDIRNTDIAYRAGKTEDALRLFFSHPAVEGIVLWTFWDGASQYADTALVDGDDFEENAAGKKVRELFLEEWRTNESIRLSAEKSQTKLLRAFYGTHDLMVLNGGAQIANFTFEFERGQNPEISINI
;
A
#
# COMPACT_ATOMS: atom_id res chain seq x y z
N ILE A 1 -6.96 -4.90 -4.01
CA ILE A 1 -5.96 -6.00 -3.88
C ILE A 1 -4.63 -5.53 -4.47
N ARG A 2 -3.51 -5.81 -3.80
CA ARG A 2 -2.14 -5.60 -4.30
C ARG A 2 -1.58 -6.96 -4.73
N GLY A 3 -1.06 -7.04 -5.94
CA GLY A 3 -0.43 -8.24 -6.46
C GLY A 3 1.02 -8.33 -6.01
N HIS A 4 1.36 -9.42 -5.35
CA HIS A 4 2.68 -9.66 -4.78
C HIS A 4 3.11 -11.10 -5.12
N SER A 5 4.03 -11.33 -6.05
CA SER A 5 4.67 -10.38 -6.96
C SER A 5 4.74 -10.94 -8.39
N VAL A 6 5.12 -10.10 -9.36
CA VAL A 6 5.38 -10.57 -10.74
C VAL A 6 6.66 -11.42 -10.75
N THR A 7 7.74 -10.93 -10.17
CA THR A 7 9.01 -11.65 -9.98
C THR A 7 9.60 -11.35 -8.61
N TRP A 8 10.65 -12.10 -8.24
CA TRP A 8 11.40 -11.91 -7.01
C TRP A 8 12.89 -12.08 -7.30
N GLY A 9 13.73 -11.11 -6.95
CA GLY A 9 15.15 -11.08 -7.29
C GLY A 9 16.02 -12.14 -6.61
N LYS A 10 15.59 -12.72 -5.48
CA LYS A 10 16.34 -13.76 -4.76
C LYS A 10 16.20 -15.12 -5.44
N GLU A 11 17.32 -15.77 -5.72
CA GLU A 11 17.36 -17.10 -6.36
C GLU A 11 16.51 -18.15 -5.64
N ALA A 12 16.48 -18.13 -4.30
CA ALA A 12 15.68 -19.05 -3.49
C ALA A 12 14.16 -18.95 -3.75
N LYS A 13 13.70 -17.86 -4.38
CA LYS A 13 12.29 -17.58 -4.70
C LYS A 13 11.96 -17.87 -6.17
N ILE A 14 12.96 -18.22 -6.97
CA ILE A 14 12.78 -18.56 -8.38
C ILE A 14 12.33 -20.01 -8.51
N VAL A 15 11.35 -20.26 -9.38
CA VAL A 15 10.84 -21.59 -9.70
C VAL A 15 11.87 -22.39 -10.51
N ASP A 16 12.04 -23.67 -10.19
CA ASP A 16 13.15 -24.50 -10.72
C ASP A 16 13.12 -24.66 -12.25
N TRP A 17 11.92 -24.70 -12.86
CA TRP A 17 11.81 -24.81 -14.32
C TRP A 17 12.35 -23.55 -15.03
N LEU A 18 12.33 -22.38 -14.39
CA LEU A 18 12.89 -21.15 -14.94
C LEU A 18 14.41 -21.11 -14.74
N LYS A 19 14.91 -21.61 -13.60
CA LYS A 19 16.36 -21.74 -13.33
C LYS A 19 17.09 -22.62 -14.34
N SER A 20 16.40 -23.63 -14.87
CA SER A 20 16.95 -24.54 -15.88
C SER A 20 16.88 -23.99 -17.32
N LYS A 21 16.34 -22.78 -17.53
CA LYS A 21 16.29 -22.17 -18.87
C LYS A 21 17.62 -21.52 -19.23
N PRO A 22 18.02 -21.55 -20.53
CA PRO A 22 19.12 -20.72 -20.99
C PRO A 22 18.74 -19.23 -20.90
N ALA A 23 19.76 -18.37 -20.81
CA ALA A 23 19.62 -16.93 -20.57
C ALA A 23 18.61 -16.23 -21.50
N ASP A 24 18.63 -16.58 -22.79
CA ASP A 24 17.76 -16.03 -23.84
C ASP A 24 16.29 -16.43 -23.69
N GLN A 25 16.00 -17.45 -22.88
CA GLN A 25 14.64 -17.94 -22.61
C GLN A 25 14.07 -17.40 -21.30
N ILE A 26 14.86 -16.77 -20.43
CA ILE A 26 14.36 -16.26 -19.14
C ILE A 26 13.37 -15.10 -19.38
N THR A 27 13.79 -14.04 -20.06
CA THR A 27 12.93 -12.87 -20.32
C THR A 27 11.63 -13.22 -21.05
N PRO A 28 11.63 -14.01 -22.14
CA PRO A 28 10.38 -14.44 -22.78
C PRO A 28 9.42 -15.19 -21.84
N ASN A 29 9.93 -16.02 -20.92
CA ASN A 29 9.08 -16.74 -19.97
C ASN A 29 8.52 -15.81 -18.87
N VAL A 30 9.27 -14.79 -18.46
CA VAL A 30 8.77 -13.77 -17.53
C VAL A 30 7.72 -12.88 -18.21
N HIS A 31 7.92 -12.51 -19.48
CA HIS A 31 6.92 -11.79 -20.26
C HIS A 31 5.60 -12.57 -20.38
N ARG A 32 5.66 -13.88 -20.67
CA ARG A 32 4.45 -14.73 -20.67
C ARG A 32 3.71 -14.71 -19.33
N ARG A 33 4.42 -14.63 -18.21
CA ARG A 33 3.80 -14.47 -16.89
C ARG A 33 3.09 -13.12 -16.78
N CYS A 34 3.68 -12.04 -17.28
CA CYS A 34 3.04 -10.72 -17.30
C CYS A 34 1.78 -10.72 -18.16
N ASP A 35 1.83 -11.35 -19.34
CA ASP A 35 0.67 -11.51 -20.23
C ASP A 35 -0.45 -12.27 -19.51
N TYR A 36 -0.11 -13.39 -18.87
CA TYR A 36 -1.06 -14.18 -18.08
C TYR A 36 -1.69 -13.36 -16.95
N LEU A 37 -0.88 -12.61 -16.17
CA LEU A 37 -1.40 -11.78 -15.08
C LEU A 37 -2.31 -10.66 -15.60
N ALA A 38 -1.96 -10.05 -16.73
CA ALA A 38 -2.80 -9.05 -17.39
C ALA A 38 -4.13 -9.64 -17.87
N GLU A 39 -4.11 -10.82 -18.49
CA GLU A 39 -5.31 -11.49 -18.99
C GLU A 39 -6.25 -11.95 -17.85
N HIS A 40 -5.69 -12.50 -16.78
CA HIS A 40 -6.47 -13.16 -15.72
C HIS A 40 -6.87 -12.21 -14.58
N TYR A 41 -6.02 -11.23 -14.29
CA TYR A 41 -6.19 -10.31 -13.15
C TYR A 41 -6.18 -8.83 -13.54
N GLY A 42 -5.87 -8.52 -14.80
CA GLY A 42 -6.12 -7.20 -15.35
C GLY A 42 -7.60 -6.95 -15.51
N ASP A 43 -7.91 -5.76 -16.01
CA ASP A 43 -9.29 -5.36 -16.17
C ASP A 43 -9.89 -6.14 -17.32
N ARG A 44 -10.61 -7.20 -16.99
CA ARG A 44 -11.67 -7.63 -17.88
C ARG A 44 -12.61 -6.44 -17.96
N CYS A 45 -12.73 -5.84 -19.13
CA CYS A 45 -13.92 -5.11 -19.49
C CYS A 45 -15.10 -6.10 -19.41
N GLU A 46 -15.60 -6.41 -18.20
CA GLU A 46 -16.90 -7.05 -17.98
C GLU A 46 -18.04 -6.06 -18.29
N TYR A 47 -17.84 -5.23 -19.32
CA TYR A 47 -18.67 -4.07 -19.62
C TYR A 47 -19.11 -4.00 -21.09
N LEU A 48 -19.14 -5.11 -21.81
CA LEU A 48 -19.90 -5.17 -23.07
C LEU A 48 -21.40 -4.83 -22.88
N GLY A 49 -21.93 -4.95 -21.65
CA GLY A 49 -23.32 -4.59 -21.32
C GLY A 49 -23.60 -3.12 -20.99
N LEU A 50 -22.62 -2.34 -20.49
CA LEU A 50 -22.84 -0.92 -20.11
C LEU A 50 -22.30 0.07 -21.14
N ILE A 51 -21.36 -0.36 -22.01
CA ILE A 51 -20.90 0.43 -23.17
C ILE A 51 -22.08 0.83 -24.07
N ILE A 52 -23.13 0.02 -24.14
CA ILE A 52 -24.32 0.29 -24.98
C ILE A 52 -25.21 1.40 -24.38
N LEU A 53 -25.08 1.75 -23.09
CA LEU A 53 -26.01 2.66 -22.41
C LEU A 53 -25.43 4.01 -22.00
N THR A 54 -24.11 4.16 -21.79
CA THR A 54 -23.57 5.39 -21.18
C THR A 54 -22.44 6.09 -21.95
N GLY A 55 -21.82 5.45 -22.94
CA GLY A 55 -20.72 6.07 -23.70
C GLY A 55 -19.42 6.30 -22.91
N PHE A 56 -19.34 5.86 -21.65
CA PHE A 56 -18.14 5.93 -20.82
C PHE A 56 -17.54 4.54 -20.59
N ILE A 57 -16.25 4.38 -20.90
CA ILE A 57 -15.47 3.21 -20.47
C ILE A 57 -15.00 3.49 -19.04
N VAL A 58 -15.57 2.77 -18.07
CA VAL A 58 -15.05 2.74 -16.71
C VAL A 58 -14.43 1.36 -16.47
N SER A 59 -13.11 1.31 -16.49
CA SER A 59 -12.33 0.10 -16.25
C SER A 59 -11.84 0.11 -14.81
N PHE A 60 -12.10 -0.97 -14.05
CA PHE A 60 -11.66 -1.07 -12.66
C PHE A 60 -10.68 -2.22 -12.46
N ALA A 61 -9.41 -1.82 -12.28
CA ALA A 61 -8.37 -2.49 -11.50
C ALA A 61 -8.81 -3.64 -10.58
N ARG A 62 -8.94 -4.92 -11.00
CA ARG A 62 -9.16 -6.00 -10.00
C ARG A 62 -8.00 -6.04 -9.02
N PHE A 63 -6.79 -5.92 -9.57
CA PHE A 63 -5.55 -5.66 -8.83
C PHE A 63 -5.15 -4.23 -9.09
N LYS A 64 -5.17 -3.37 -8.07
CA LYS A 64 -4.87 -1.95 -8.23
C LYS A 64 -3.37 -1.70 -8.34
N HIS A 65 -2.56 -2.55 -7.71
CA HIS A 65 -1.12 -2.41 -7.57
C HIS A 65 -0.43 -3.74 -7.88
N TRP A 66 0.77 -3.70 -8.45
CA TRP A 66 1.66 -4.85 -8.58
C TRP A 66 3.06 -4.53 -8.10
N ASP A 67 3.60 -5.36 -7.21
CA ASP A 67 5.03 -5.40 -6.96
C ASP A 67 5.68 -6.18 -8.11
N VAL A 68 6.50 -5.49 -8.91
CA VAL A 68 7.04 -6.06 -10.15
C VAL A 68 8.19 -7.00 -9.84
N ASN A 69 9.32 -6.48 -9.34
CA ASN A 69 10.43 -7.31 -8.90
C ASN A 69 10.66 -7.13 -7.40
N ASN A 70 10.26 -8.10 -6.60
CA ASN A 70 10.41 -8.06 -5.15
C ASN A 70 11.86 -8.29 -4.75
N GLU A 71 12.36 -7.49 -3.82
CA GLU A 71 13.70 -7.64 -3.21
C GLU A 71 14.88 -7.61 -4.20
N ALA A 72 14.72 -6.84 -5.28
CA ALA A 72 15.74 -6.71 -6.33
C ALA A 72 17.06 -6.11 -5.81
N MET A 73 17.04 -5.36 -4.70
CA MET A 73 18.26 -4.84 -4.07
C MET A 73 19.06 -5.91 -3.32
N HIS A 74 18.42 -7.02 -2.98
CA HIS A 74 18.99 -8.11 -2.19
C HIS A 74 19.20 -9.39 -3.01
N GLY A 75 18.80 -9.38 -4.27
CA GLY A 75 19.03 -10.47 -5.21
C GLY A 75 18.85 -9.98 -6.65
N HIS A 76 19.87 -10.20 -7.48
CA HIS A 76 19.93 -9.76 -8.87
C HIS A 76 19.79 -10.93 -9.84
N TRP A 77 19.02 -11.97 -9.47
CA TRP A 77 19.02 -13.24 -10.21
C TRP A 77 18.70 -13.06 -11.69
N TYR A 78 17.76 -12.18 -12.04
CA TYR A 78 17.39 -11.96 -13.43
C TYR A 78 18.48 -11.20 -14.18
N GLU A 79 19.04 -10.15 -13.60
CA GLU A 79 20.13 -9.37 -14.19
C GLU A 79 21.35 -10.26 -14.45
N ASP A 80 21.73 -11.08 -13.46
CA ASP A 80 22.90 -11.99 -13.53
C ASP A 80 22.70 -13.11 -14.56
N ASN A 81 21.50 -13.69 -14.65
CA ASN A 81 21.24 -14.84 -15.53
C ASN A 81 20.79 -14.45 -16.94
N THR A 82 20.41 -13.20 -17.18
CA THR A 82 20.10 -12.69 -18.52
C THR A 82 21.24 -11.84 -19.11
N GLY A 83 22.15 -11.33 -18.27
CA GLY A 83 23.13 -10.31 -18.65
C GLY A 83 22.50 -8.93 -18.92
N ASN A 84 21.19 -8.76 -18.70
CA ASN A 84 20.51 -7.48 -18.84
C ASN A 84 20.44 -6.76 -17.50
N TRP A 85 21.33 -5.80 -17.26
CA TRP A 85 21.29 -4.96 -16.06
C TRP A 85 20.05 -4.04 -15.99
N GLN A 86 19.32 -3.87 -17.09
CA GLN A 86 18.05 -3.14 -17.16
C GLN A 86 16.83 -4.06 -17.03
N PHE A 87 17.00 -5.32 -16.60
CA PHE A 87 15.90 -6.28 -16.56
C PHE A 87 14.68 -5.75 -15.80
N THR A 88 14.87 -5.25 -14.58
CA THR A 88 13.77 -4.73 -13.75
C THR A 88 13.02 -3.54 -14.39
N PRO A 89 13.67 -2.45 -14.83
CA PRO A 89 12.94 -1.36 -15.48
C PRO A 89 12.31 -1.76 -16.82
N ASP A 90 12.93 -2.66 -17.59
CA ASP A 90 12.33 -3.20 -18.82
C ASP A 90 11.10 -4.04 -18.52
N LEU A 91 11.12 -4.83 -17.44
CA LEU A 91 9.97 -5.59 -16.98
C LEU A 91 8.82 -4.68 -16.54
N ILE A 92 9.11 -3.58 -15.83
CA ILE A 92 8.08 -2.58 -15.47
C ILE A 92 7.44 -1.99 -16.74
N ARG A 93 8.26 -1.64 -17.76
CA ARG A 93 7.75 -1.16 -19.05
C ARG A 93 6.89 -2.21 -19.74
N TYR A 94 7.32 -3.47 -19.75
CA TYR A 94 6.58 -4.57 -20.36
C TYR A 94 5.22 -4.77 -19.69
N CYS A 95 5.21 -4.91 -18.36
CA CYS A 95 3.98 -5.01 -17.56
C CYS A 95 3.00 -3.87 -17.88
N HIS A 96 3.48 -2.63 -17.88
CA HIS A 96 2.66 -1.46 -18.21
C HIS A 96 2.17 -1.46 -19.67
N SER A 97 2.96 -2.00 -20.61
CA SER A 97 2.54 -2.10 -22.01
C SER A 97 1.38 -3.06 -22.23
N VAL A 98 1.33 -4.16 -21.46
CA VAL A 98 0.28 -5.18 -21.57
C VAL A 98 -0.94 -4.89 -20.71
N ASN A 99 -0.79 -4.10 -19.64
CA ASN A 99 -1.90 -3.61 -18.83
C ASN A 99 -1.61 -2.22 -18.24
N LYS A 100 -2.36 -1.20 -18.68
CA LYS A 100 -2.16 0.18 -18.22
C LYS A 100 -2.96 0.55 -16.97
N ALA A 101 -3.87 -0.31 -16.52
CA ALA A 101 -4.82 0.01 -15.46
C ALA A 101 -4.22 -0.01 -14.02
N PRO A 102 -3.37 -0.97 -13.62
CA PRO A 102 -2.76 -0.96 -12.29
C PRO A 102 -1.56 0.00 -12.22
N LYS A 103 -1.20 0.39 -10.99
CA LYS A 103 0.08 1.02 -10.69
C LYS A 103 1.16 -0.04 -10.45
N TYR A 104 2.37 0.20 -10.94
CA TYR A 104 3.52 -0.70 -10.78
C TYR A 104 4.52 -0.19 -9.76
N PHE A 105 4.96 -1.08 -8.87
CA PHE A 105 5.81 -0.77 -7.74
C PHE A 105 7.11 -1.58 -7.78
N THR A 106 8.19 -0.97 -7.30
CA THR A 106 9.30 -1.71 -6.69
C THR A 106 8.93 -2.05 -5.25
N ASN A 107 9.46 -3.12 -4.66
CA ASN A 107 9.17 -3.47 -3.25
C ASN A 107 10.39 -4.12 -2.60
N ASP A 108 10.86 -3.56 -1.48
CA ASP A 108 12.08 -4.05 -0.82
C ASP A 108 12.09 -3.83 0.70
N PHE A 109 12.91 -4.61 1.40
CA PHE A 109 13.07 -4.57 2.86
C PHE A 109 14.32 -3.80 3.28
N ASN A 110 14.43 -3.52 4.58
CA ASN A 110 15.54 -2.76 5.19
C ASN A 110 15.73 -1.31 4.71
N VAL A 111 14.99 -0.83 3.71
CA VAL A 111 15.20 0.50 3.11
C VAL A 111 14.92 1.65 4.07
N ILE A 112 14.16 1.44 5.15
CA ILE A 112 13.99 2.41 6.26
C ILE A 112 14.72 2.01 7.55
N SER A 113 15.37 0.85 7.58
CA SER A 113 16.12 0.32 8.74
C SER A 113 17.63 0.47 8.58
N ASN A 114 18.13 0.56 7.35
CA ASN A 114 19.54 0.66 7.01
C ASN A 114 19.78 1.75 5.96
N GLY A 115 20.64 2.72 6.29
CA GLY A 115 20.89 3.90 5.45
C GLY A 115 21.53 3.59 4.10
N VAL A 116 22.28 2.49 3.98
CA VAL A 116 22.87 2.06 2.70
C VAL A 116 21.75 1.64 1.74
N PHE A 117 20.82 0.81 2.20
CA PHE A 117 19.64 0.44 1.41
C PHE A 117 18.71 1.64 1.17
N THR A 118 18.57 2.57 2.12
CA THR A 118 17.85 3.82 1.87
C THR A 118 18.43 4.58 0.66
N ALA A 119 19.76 4.76 0.64
CA ALA A 119 20.45 5.50 -0.41
C ALA A 119 20.32 4.82 -1.79
N PHE A 120 20.56 3.51 -1.84
CA PHE A 120 20.46 2.77 -3.10
C PHE A 120 19.03 2.70 -3.63
N TYR A 121 18.03 2.49 -2.78
CA TYR A 121 16.64 2.36 -3.23
C TYR A 121 16.11 3.67 -3.80
N GLN A 122 16.41 4.78 -3.11
CA GLN A 122 16.09 6.12 -3.60
C GLN A 122 16.72 6.38 -4.97
N LYS A 123 18.01 6.06 -5.12
CA LYS A 123 18.76 6.31 -6.36
C LYS A 123 18.21 5.48 -7.52
N GLU A 124 17.95 4.19 -7.30
CA GLU A 124 17.38 3.29 -8.29
C GLU A 124 16.06 3.82 -8.84
N VAL A 125 15.12 4.14 -7.95
CA VAL A 125 13.78 4.60 -8.38
C VAL A 125 13.86 6.00 -8.99
N LEU A 126 14.72 6.89 -8.49
CA LEU A 126 14.97 8.18 -9.12
C LEU A 126 15.49 8.03 -10.55
N ASP A 127 16.37 7.06 -10.82
CA ASP A 127 16.87 6.77 -12.16
C ASP A 127 15.76 6.24 -13.07
N TYR A 128 14.88 5.37 -12.55
CA TYR A 128 13.70 4.90 -13.28
C TYR A 128 12.77 6.05 -13.68
N VAL A 129 12.49 6.96 -12.75
CA VAL A 129 11.67 8.16 -13.01
C VAL A 129 12.32 9.03 -14.08
N LYS A 130 13.63 9.30 -13.98
CA LYS A 130 14.37 10.09 -14.98
C LYS A 130 14.42 9.43 -16.36
N ALA A 131 14.43 8.10 -16.41
CA ALA A 131 14.42 7.30 -17.63
C ALA A 131 13.01 7.03 -18.20
N GLY A 132 11.97 7.66 -17.65
CA GLY A 132 10.59 7.51 -18.11
C GLY A 132 10.01 6.10 -17.93
N VAL A 133 10.54 5.31 -16.99
CA VAL A 133 9.96 4.02 -16.62
C VAL A 133 8.62 4.29 -15.90
N PRO A 134 7.53 3.57 -16.20
CA PRO A 134 6.24 3.77 -15.57
C PRO A 134 6.18 3.15 -14.15
N VAL A 135 7.16 3.48 -13.30
CA VAL A 135 7.14 3.17 -11.87
C VAL A 135 6.24 4.18 -11.16
N ASN A 136 5.27 3.67 -10.41
CA ASN A 136 4.19 4.48 -9.83
C ASN A 136 4.28 4.58 -8.30
N GLY A 137 5.22 3.88 -7.67
CA GLY A 137 5.47 4.01 -6.24
C GLY A 137 6.58 3.09 -5.74
N MET A 138 7.04 3.39 -4.53
CA MET A 138 8.05 2.63 -3.81
C MET A 138 7.39 1.83 -2.69
N GLY A 139 7.36 0.52 -2.82
CA GLY A 139 7.01 -0.40 -1.75
C GLY A 139 8.16 -0.49 -0.74
N ILE A 140 7.82 -0.29 0.53
CA ILE A 140 8.71 -0.34 1.68
C ILE A 140 8.14 -1.42 2.60
N GLN A 141 8.72 -2.62 2.58
CA GLN A 141 8.17 -3.76 3.31
C GLN A 141 7.98 -3.42 4.79
N SER A 142 8.94 -2.74 5.42
CA SER A 142 8.85 -2.34 6.82
C SER A 142 8.71 -3.51 7.80
N HIS A 143 9.41 -4.62 7.54
CA HIS A 143 9.73 -5.60 8.57
C HIS A 143 10.73 -4.99 9.56
N LEU A 144 10.20 -4.44 10.64
CA LEU A 144 10.98 -3.74 11.65
C LEU A 144 11.35 -4.69 12.79
N THR A 145 12.48 -4.43 13.44
CA THR A 145 12.95 -5.23 14.57
C THR A 145 13.26 -4.31 15.75
N LYS A 146 14.14 -4.71 16.68
CA LYS A 146 14.48 -3.92 17.87
C LYS A 146 15.20 -2.60 17.55
N ASP A 147 15.24 -1.71 18.55
CA ASP A 147 15.96 -0.43 18.54
C ASP A 147 15.46 0.60 17.51
N LEU A 148 14.13 0.76 17.44
CA LEU A 148 13.46 1.66 16.50
C LEU A 148 13.50 3.13 16.96
N ASP A 149 14.20 3.93 16.14
CA ASP A 149 14.29 5.38 16.21
C ASP A 149 13.38 6.00 15.14
N MET A 150 12.28 6.61 15.60
CA MET A 150 11.26 7.20 14.71
C MET A 150 11.77 8.44 13.96
N GLU A 151 12.67 9.22 14.56
CA GLU A 151 13.25 10.38 13.88
C GLU A 151 14.12 9.93 12.71
N ARG A 152 14.88 8.86 12.91
CA ARG A 152 15.68 8.24 11.85
C ARG A 152 14.82 7.62 10.75
N ILE A 153 13.75 6.93 11.12
CA ILE A 153 12.81 6.37 10.13
C ILE A 153 12.15 7.51 9.34
N LYS A 154 11.71 8.58 10.01
CA LYS A 154 11.17 9.77 9.35
C LYS A 154 12.17 10.36 8.37
N PHE A 155 13.41 10.58 8.79
CA PHE A 155 14.47 11.11 7.93
C PHE A 155 14.67 10.25 6.66
N ARG A 156 14.61 8.92 6.81
CA ARG A 156 14.73 7.99 5.67
C ARG A 156 13.51 8.04 4.75
N LEU A 157 12.30 8.19 5.30
CA LEU A 157 11.08 8.40 4.50
C LEU A 157 11.13 9.73 3.73
N ASP A 158 11.55 10.82 4.38
CA ASP A 158 11.75 12.13 3.75
C ASP A 158 12.74 12.02 2.59
N PHE A 159 13.85 11.29 2.79
CA PHE A 159 14.86 11.07 1.76
C PHE A 159 14.33 10.21 0.60
N LEU A 160 13.65 9.09 0.88
CA LEU A 160 13.05 8.23 -0.14
C LEU A 160 12.01 8.99 -0.98
N ALA A 161 11.22 9.87 -0.35
CA ALA A 161 10.22 10.70 -1.04
C ALA A 161 10.83 11.62 -2.13
N THR A 162 12.13 11.93 -2.05
CA THR A 162 12.83 12.72 -3.08
C THR A 162 12.96 12.00 -4.43
N ALA A 163 12.68 10.69 -4.49
CA ALA A 163 12.60 9.95 -5.76
C ALA A 163 11.45 10.43 -6.66
N GLY A 164 10.45 11.13 -6.10
CA GLY A 164 9.37 11.76 -6.87
C GLY A 164 8.17 10.85 -7.15
N VAL A 165 8.06 9.72 -6.46
CA VAL A 165 6.90 8.82 -6.50
C VAL A 165 6.36 8.55 -5.08
N PRO A 166 5.09 8.19 -4.93
CA PRO A 166 4.50 7.83 -3.63
C PRO A 166 5.21 6.68 -2.93
N LEU A 167 5.24 6.72 -1.60
CA LEU A 167 5.72 5.64 -0.74
C LEU A 167 4.54 4.79 -0.27
N TRP A 168 4.72 3.48 -0.25
CA TRP A 168 3.76 2.52 0.27
C TRP A 168 4.42 1.65 1.32
N ILE A 169 3.89 1.66 2.53
CA ILE A 169 4.27 0.72 3.57
C ILE A 169 3.53 -0.58 3.29
N THR A 170 4.25 -1.62 2.88
CA THR A 170 3.65 -2.76 2.18
C THR A 170 3.48 -4.01 3.02
N GLU A 171 4.31 -4.21 4.04
CA GLU A 171 4.42 -5.46 4.81
C GLU A 171 4.75 -5.15 6.28
N PHE A 172 4.11 -4.12 6.85
CA PHE A 172 4.49 -3.63 8.16
C PHE A 172 4.23 -4.67 9.23
N ASP A 173 5.30 -4.98 9.96
CA ASP A 173 5.27 -5.67 11.24
C ASP A 173 6.47 -5.24 12.09
N ILE A 174 6.38 -5.48 13.40
CA ILE A 174 7.48 -5.26 14.33
C ILE A 174 7.74 -6.57 15.04
N ARG A 175 8.94 -7.13 14.82
CA ARG A 175 9.38 -8.34 15.50
C ARG A 175 10.00 -7.99 16.85
N ASN A 176 9.30 -8.30 17.94
CA ASN A 176 9.81 -8.18 19.29
C ASN A 176 9.00 -9.05 20.27
N THR A 177 9.69 -9.77 21.17
CA THR A 177 9.07 -10.59 22.21
C THR A 177 8.49 -9.78 23.36
N ASP A 178 8.97 -8.55 23.57
CA ASP A 178 8.36 -7.61 24.52
C ASP A 178 7.12 -6.98 23.89
N ILE A 179 5.95 -7.49 24.28
CA ILE A 179 4.65 -7.04 23.78
C ILE A 179 4.36 -5.57 24.09
N ALA A 180 4.84 -5.04 25.22
CA ALA A 180 4.62 -3.65 25.59
C ALA A 180 5.46 -2.71 24.73
N TYR A 181 6.74 -3.07 24.51
CA TYR A 181 7.60 -2.37 23.56
C TYR A 181 7.01 -2.42 22.14
N ARG A 182 6.58 -3.61 21.69
CA ARG A 182 5.99 -3.81 20.37
C ARG A 182 4.75 -2.93 20.20
N ALA A 183 3.85 -2.90 21.18
CA ALA A 183 2.65 -2.07 21.14
C ALA A 183 2.98 -0.57 21.01
N GLY A 184 3.90 -0.06 21.83
CA GLY A 184 4.33 1.34 21.77
C GLY A 184 4.96 1.70 20.43
N LYS A 185 5.85 0.85 19.90
CA LYS A 185 6.49 1.10 18.61
C LYS A 185 5.57 0.91 17.43
N THR A 186 4.57 0.03 17.52
CA THR A 186 3.52 -0.12 16.51
C THR A 186 2.72 1.17 16.42
N GLU A 187 2.31 1.73 17.56
CA GLU A 187 1.61 3.02 17.60
C GLU A 187 2.47 4.15 17.01
N ASP A 188 3.72 4.29 17.47
CA ASP A 188 4.66 5.30 16.96
C ASP A 188 4.84 5.23 15.44
N ALA A 189 5.13 4.04 14.92
CA ALA A 189 5.40 3.82 13.50
C ALA A 189 4.15 4.07 12.64
N LEU A 190 2.97 3.59 13.07
CA LEU A 190 1.73 3.81 12.35
C LEU A 190 1.38 5.30 12.30
N ARG A 191 1.52 6.04 13.41
CA ARG A 191 1.30 7.49 13.43
C ARG A 191 2.28 8.22 12.50
N LEU A 192 3.55 7.82 12.50
CA LEU A 192 4.54 8.38 11.57
C LEU A 192 4.15 8.11 10.12
N PHE A 193 3.83 6.86 9.76
CA PHE A 193 3.46 6.50 8.40
C PHE A 193 2.18 7.21 7.95
N PHE A 194 1.16 7.26 8.80
CA PHE A 194 -0.13 7.89 8.50
C PHE A 194 -0.02 9.42 8.34
N SER A 195 0.88 10.06 9.08
CA SER A 195 1.09 11.51 9.01
C SER A 195 2.09 11.94 7.93
N HIS A 196 2.88 11.02 7.37
CA HIS A 196 3.93 11.35 6.41
C HIS A 196 3.32 11.69 5.03
N PRO A 197 3.58 12.88 4.46
CA PRO A 197 2.84 13.37 3.30
C PRO A 197 3.07 12.57 2.00
N ALA A 198 4.20 11.86 1.89
CA ALA A 198 4.52 11.01 0.75
C ALA A 198 4.00 9.56 0.89
N VAL A 199 3.52 9.16 2.07
CA VAL A 199 2.98 7.81 2.27
C VAL A 199 1.52 7.80 1.83
N GLU A 200 1.19 6.94 0.87
CA GLU A 200 -0.16 6.82 0.31
C GLU A 200 -0.87 5.51 0.68
N GLY A 201 -0.17 4.58 1.34
CA GLY A 201 -0.75 3.31 1.75
C GLY A 201 0.05 2.62 2.84
N ILE A 202 -0.68 1.93 3.72
CA ILE A 202 -0.13 1.09 4.79
C ILE A 202 -0.84 -0.26 4.74
N VAL A 203 -0.06 -1.33 4.69
CA VAL A 203 -0.52 -2.72 4.73
C VAL A 203 0.25 -3.43 5.84
N LEU A 204 -0.49 -4.06 6.75
CA LEU A 204 0.05 -4.89 7.82
C LEU A 204 0.34 -6.29 7.27
N TRP A 205 1.49 -6.87 7.58
CA TRP A 205 1.87 -8.19 7.05
C TRP A 205 1.31 -9.33 7.88
N THR A 206 1.41 -9.22 9.19
CA THR A 206 0.99 -10.26 10.13
C THR A 206 -0.19 -9.78 10.94
N PHE A 207 -1.23 -10.61 10.98
CA PHE A 207 -2.35 -10.46 11.90
C PHE A 207 -2.27 -11.47 13.05
N TRP A 208 -2.12 -12.75 12.72
CA TRP A 208 -2.26 -13.88 13.65
C TRP A 208 -0.96 -14.66 13.83
N ASP A 209 -0.65 -15.05 15.07
CA ASP A 209 0.55 -15.81 15.43
C ASP A 209 0.61 -17.20 14.79
N GLY A 210 -0.53 -17.90 14.68
CA GLY A 210 -0.63 -19.23 14.08
C GLY A 210 -0.35 -19.28 12.57
N ALA A 211 -0.44 -18.13 11.89
CA ALA A 211 -0.12 -17.99 10.46
C ALA A 211 1.14 -17.14 10.19
N SER A 212 1.81 -16.66 11.24
CA SER A 212 3.01 -15.85 11.09
C SER A 212 4.26 -16.71 10.94
N GLN A 213 5.20 -16.27 10.10
CA GLN A 213 6.56 -16.80 10.14
C GLN A 213 7.25 -16.52 11.48
N TYR A 214 6.84 -15.45 12.16
CA TYR A 214 7.40 -14.96 13.40
C TYR A 214 6.28 -14.59 14.36
N ALA A 215 5.85 -15.50 15.24
CA ALA A 215 4.76 -15.25 16.21
C ALA A 215 4.96 -13.94 17.02
N ASP A 216 6.22 -13.55 17.25
CA ASP A 216 6.62 -12.28 17.83
C ASP A 216 6.42 -11.04 16.91
N THR A 217 5.57 -11.15 15.88
CA THR A 217 5.04 -10.04 15.05
C THR A 217 3.51 -9.90 15.09
N ALA A 218 2.79 -10.86 15.67
CA ALA A 218 1.33 -10.93 15.58
C ALA A 218 0.60 -9.83 16.36
N LEU A 219 -0.63 -9.56 15.94
CA LEU A 219 -1.58 -8.64 16.59
C LEU A 219 -2.60 -9.38 17.46
N VAL A 220 -2.83 -10.66 17.16
CA VAL A 220 -3.68 -11.56 17.92
C VAL A 220 -2.97 -12.89 18.17
N ASP A 221 -3.22 -13.48 19.34
CA ASP A 221 -2.53 -14.65 19.85
C ASP A 221 -3.50 -15.85 19.98
N GLY A 222 -3.01 -17.06 19.68
CA GLY A 222 -3.74 -18.31 19.86
C GLY A 222 -4.89 -18.55 18.87
N ASP A 223 -5.52 -19.73 18.97
CA ASP A 223 -6.59 -20.17 18.06
C ASP A 223 -7.89 -19.36 18.21
N ASP A 224 -8.08 -18.74 19.37
CA ASP A 224 -9.22 -17.88 19.67
C ASP A 224 -9.01 -16.41 19.22
N PHE A 225 -7.87 -16.11 18.58
CA PHE A 225 -7.49 -14.78 18.10
C PHE A 225 -7.59 -13.70 19.20
N GLU A 226 -7.04 -13.98 20.39
CA GLU A 226 -7.07 -13.04 21.50
C GLU A 226 -6.23 -11.80 21.17
N GLU A 227 -6.83 -10.60 21.26
CA GLU A 227 -6.15 -9.34 20.96
C GLU A 227 -5.02 -9.07 21.96
N ASN A 228 -3.79 -8.98 21.44
CA ASN A 228 -2.64 -8.59 22.25
C ASN A 228 -2.47 -7.06 22.29
N ALA A 229 -1.54 -6.55 23.10
CA ALA A 229 -1.39 -5.11 23.28
C ALA A 229 -1.04 -4.36 21.98
N ALA A 230 -0.34 -4.99 21.03
CA ALA A 230 -0.06 -4.39 19.73
C ALA A 230 -1.30 -4.36 18.84
N GLY A 231 -2.10 -5.45 18.82
CA GLY A 231 -3.40 -5.48 18.15
C GLY A 231 -4.36 -4.42 18.67
N LYS A 232 -4.42 -4.25 20.00
CA LYS A 232 -5.21 -3.20 20.65
C LYS A 232 -4.84 -1.80 20.16
N LYS A 233 -3.55 -1.50 20.03
CA LYS A 233 -3.09 -0.21 19.49
C LYS A 233 -3.49 0.00 18.04
N VAL A 234 -3.37 -1.02 17.19
CA VAL A 234 -3.83 -0.95 15.79
C VAL A 234 -5.34 -0.68 15.74
N ARG A 235 -6.13 -1.42 16.53
CA ARG A 235 -7.59 -1.27 16.58
C ARG A 235 -8.01 0.11 17.07
N GLU A 236 -7.43 0.60 18.16
CA GLU A 236 -7.70 1.95 18.70
C GLU A 236 -7.40 3.04 17.66
N LEU A 237 -6.24 2.97 16.99
CA LEU A 237 -5.90 3.93 15.94
C LEU A 237 -6.91 3.88 14.78
N PHE A 238 -7.23 2.70 14.25
CA PHE A 238 -8.00 2.57 13.00
C PHE A 238 -9.51 2.68 13.18
N LEU A 239 -10.03 2.23 14.33
CA LEU A 239 -11.46 2.16 14.58
C LEU A 239 -11.98 3.26 15.50
N GLU A 240 -11.08 3.94 16.23
CA GLU A 240 -11.48 4.97 17.20
C GLU A 240 -10.88 6.33 16.82
N GLU A 241 -9.55 6.44 16.72
CA GLU A 241 -8.90 7.74 16.55
C GLU A 241 -8.92 8.26 15.11
N TRP A 242 -8.63 7.42 14.12
CA TRP A 242 -8.53 7.81 12.70
C TRP A 242 -9.86 7.67 11.98
N ARG A 243 -10.93 8.08 12.66
CA ARG A 243 -12.27 8.18 12.13
C ARG A 243 -12.88 9.51 12.53
N THR A 244 -13.74 10.04 11.66
CA THR A 244 -14.55 11.20 11.99
C THR A 244 -15.88 10.73 12.53
N ASN A 245 -16.09 10.87 13.84
CA ASN A 245 -17.34 10.54 14.52
C ASN A 245 -17.81 11.75 15.33
N GLU A 246 -18.69 12.54 14.72
CA GLU A 246 -19.08 13.85 15.23
C GLU A 246 -20.61 13.93 15.32
N SER A 247 -21.09 14.53 16.41
CA SER A 247 -22.53 14.70 16.67
C SER A 247 -22.83 16.13 17.03
N ILE A 248 -23.51 16.83 16.12
CA ILE A 248 -23.82 18.25 16.27
C ILE A 248 -25.32 18.40 16.52
N ARG A 249 -25.69 19.03 17.65
CA ARG A 249 -27.05 19.46 17.90
C ARG A 249 -27.30 20.79 17.20
N LEU A 250 -28.31 20.84 16.34
CA LEU A 250 -28.78 22.05 15.69
C LEU A 250 -29.75 22.81 16.61
N SER A 251 -29.66 24.14 16.63
CA SER A 251 -30.65 24.99 17.29
C SER A 251 -31.95 25.09 16.46
N ALA A 252 -32.99 25.73 16.99
CA ALA A 252 -34.24 25.97 16.26
C ALA A 252 -34.15 27.09 15.18
N GLU A 253 -32.94 27.60 14.91
CA GLU A 253 -32.72 28.59 13.86
C GLU A 253 -32.93 27.98 12.47
N LYS A 254 -33.48 28.78 11.55
CA LYS A 254 -33.80 28.36 10.18
C LYS A 254 -32.59 27.98 9.33
N SER A 255 -31.39 28.44 9.68
CA SER A 255 -30.15 28.15 8.96
C SER A 255 -28.96 28.25 9.90
N GLN A 256 -28.07 27.25 9.88
CA GLN A 256 -26.86 27.21 10.70
C GLN A 256 -25.71 26.59 9.91
N THR A 257 -24.52 27.18 10.05
CA THR A 257 -23.28 26.62 9.51
C THR A 257 -22.42 26.11 10.65
N LYS A 258 -21.80 24.94 10.46
CA LYS A 258 -20.87 24.34 11.42
C LYS A 258 -19.57 24.00 10.72
N LEU A 259 -18.46 24.28 11.38
CA LEU A 259 -17.13 23.88 10.92
C LEU A 259 -16.76 22.55 11.56
N LEU A 260 -16.30 21.62 10.74
CA LEU A 260 -15.88 20.30 11.15
C LEU A 260 -14.49 19.99 10.60
N ARG A 261 -13.64 19.36 11.40
CA ARG A 261 -12.42 18.72 10.91
C ARG A 261 -12.72 17.25 10.71
N ALA A 262 -12.51 16.76 9.49
CA ALA A 262 -12.70 15.36 9.14
C ALA A 262 -11.41 14.75 8.56
N PHE A 263 -11.28 13.42 8.63
CA PHE A 263 -10.32 12.70 7.80
C PHE A 263 -10.80 12.68 6.35
N TYR A 264 -9.90 12.41 5.40
CA TYR A 264 -10.30 12.16 4.02
C TYR A 264 -10.92 10.76 3.89
N GLY A 265 -11.78 10.57 2.90
CA GLY A 265 -12.49 9.32 2.60
C GLY A 265 -14.00 9.46 2.62
N THR A 266 -14.69 8.32 2.58
CA THR A 266 -16.15 8.24 2.55
C THR A 266 -16.75 8.44 3.94
N HIS A 267 -17.75 9.32 4.03
CA HIS A 267 -18.45 9.67 5.26
C HIS A 267 -19.96 9.57 5.07
N ASP A 268 -20.65 9.00 6.06
CA ASP A 268 -22.11 9.03 6.14
C ASP A 268 -22.55 10.09 7.16
N LEU A 269 -23.51 10.92 6.77
CA LEU A 269 -24.13 11.93 7.61
C LEU A 269 -25.61 11.62 7.80
N MET A 270 -25.95 11.28 9.04
CA MET A 270 -27.32 10.99 9.47
C MET A 270 -27.93 12.20 10.15
N VAL A 271 -29.16 12.55 9.77
CA VAL A 271 -29.93 13.61 10.41
C VAL A 271 -31.03 12.99 11.26
N LEU A 272 -31.06 13.33 12.54
CA LEU A 272 -32.04 12.84 13.51
C LEU A 272 -32.96 13.96 13.98
N ASN A 273 -34.27 13.66 14.10
CA ASN A 273 -35.24 14.49 14.79
C ASN A 273 -35.91 13.68 15.90
N GLY A 274 -35.82 14.14 17.15
CA GLY A 274 -36.37 13.42 18.31
C GLY A 274 -35.79 12.00 18.49
N GLY A 275 -34.58 11.74 17.96
CA GLY A 275 -33.95 10.41 17.95
C GLY A 275 -34.31 9.52 16.75
N ALA A 276 -35.29 9.91 15.93
CA ALA A 276 -35.62 9.20 14.70
C ALA A 276 -34.79 9.75 13.53
N GLN A 277 -34.20 8.85 12.72
CA GLN A 277 -33.50 9.24 11.51
C GLN A 277 -34.49 9.73 10.45
N ILE A 278 -34.26 10.93 9.93
CA ILE A 278 -35.11 11.57 8.91
C ILE A 278 -34.40 11.76 7.57
N ALA A 279 -33.06 11.74 7.53
CA ALA A 279 -32.28 11.78 6.30
C ALA A 279 -30.91 11.10 6.48
N ASN A 280 -30.32 10.67 5.37
CA ASN A 280 -28.94 10.16 5.30
C ASN A 280 -28.27 10.64 4.00
N PHE A 281 -27.01 11.03 4.09
CA PHE A 281 -26.21 11.50 2.96
C PHE A 281 -24.82 10.87 3.03
N THR A 282 -24.25 10.56 1.87
CA THR A 282 -22.89 10.04 1.77
C THR A 282 -22.02 11.05 1.02
N PHE A 283 -20.84 11.34 1.55
CA PHE A 283 -19.87 12.28 1.00
C PHE A 283 -18.50 11.62 0.86
N GLU A 284 -17.76 12.02 -0.17
CA GLU A 284 -16.35 11.66 -0.31
C GLU A 284 -15.51 12.92 -0.09
N PHE A 285 -14.57 12.87 0.86
CA PHE A 285 -13.63 13.95 1.11
C PHE A 285 -12.26 13.59 0.56
N GLU A 286 -11.80 14.34 -0.44
CA GLU A 286 -10.47 14.13 -1.00
C GLU A 286 -9.41 14.96 -0.26
N ARG A 287 -8.16 14.48 -0.32
CA ARG A 287 -7.02 15.15 0.31
C ARG A 287 -6.85 16.58 -0.24
N GLY A 288 -6.71 17.53 0.67
CA GLY A 288 -6.45 18.94 0.34
C GLY A 288 -7.69 19.75 -0.05
N GLN A 289 -8.89 19.16 0.03
CA GLN A 289 -10.16 19.87 -0.19
C GLN A 289 -10.76 20.35 1.13
N ASN A 290 -11.50 21.46 1.08
CA ASN A 290 -12.35 21.97 2.16
C ASN A 290 -13.79 22.11 1.64
N PRO A 291 -14.51 21.00 1.44
CA PRO A 291 -15.83 21.04 0.81
C PRO A 291 -16.87 21.70 1.72
N GLU A 292 -17.75 22.49 1.13
CA GLU A 292 -18.96 22.98 1.80
C GLU A 292 -20.12 22.04 1.47
N ILE A 293 -20.79 21.54 2.51
CA ILE A 293 -21.96 20.67 2.37
C ILE A 293 -23.19 21.45 2.83
N SER A 294 -24.12 21.71 1.90
CA SER A 294 -25.41 22.31 2.21
C SER A 294 -26.50 21.25 2.27
N ILE A 295 -27.23 21.20 3.38
CA ILE A 295 -28.31 20.24 3.61
C ILE A 295 -29.60 21.01 3.87
N ASN A 296 -30.63 20.75 3.07
CA ASN A 296 -31.96 21.32 3.24
C ASN A 296 -32.89 20.20 3.70
N ILE A 297 -33.56 20.39 4.84
CA ILE A 297 -34.40 19.39 5.52
C ILE A 297 -35.76 20.01 5.84
#